data_AF-A0AAW9I8J6-F1
#
_entry.id   AF-A0AAW9I8J6-F1
#
_cell.length_a   1.000
_cell.length_b   1.000
_cell.length_c   1.000
_cell.angle_alpha   90.00
_cell.angle_beta   90.00
_cell.angle_gamma   90.00
#
_symmetry.space_group_name_H-M   'P 1'
#
loop_
_entity.id
_entity.type
_entity.pdbx_description
1 polymer ?
#
loop_
_entity_poly.entity_id
_entity_poly.type
_entity_poly.pdbx_seq_one_letter_code
_entity_poly.pdbx_strand_id
1 'polypeptide(L)'
;MRNLTLLTDLYQLTMLNGYYEKNIHEDIVIFDMFFRKNACNGGYTIICGIEQLVEYINNLHFSDDDLKYLKSLGLFSDKFLDFLKDFKFTGDIYAVEEGTIMFPKEPVITVKAPLYQAQLIETALLTIVN
;
A
#
# COMPACT_ATOMS: atom_id res chain seq x y z
N MET A 1 6.33 18.92 0.23
CA MET A 1 6.40 17.47 0.50
C MET A 1 5.83 16.76 -0.73
N ARG A 2 6.39 15.63 -1.15
CA ARG A 2 6.04 14.95 -2.41
C ARG A 2 4.83 14.04 -2.18
N ASN A 3 3.71 14.26 -2.87
CA ASN A 3 2.55 13.36 -2.83
C ASN A 3 2.83 12.14 -3.73
N LEU A 4 2.80 10.94 -3.15
CA LEU A 4 3.08 9.66 -3.83
C LEU A 4 1.84 8.75 -3.86
N THR A 5 0.64 9.27 -3.65
CA THR A 5 -0.59 8.48 -3.58
C THR A 5 -0.88 7.71 -4.87
N LEU A 6 -0.61 8.33 -6.02
CA LEU A 6 -0.70 7.66 -7.33
C LEU A 6 0.56 6.89 -7.73
N LEU A 7 1.56 6.73 -6.84
CA LEU A 7 2.66 5.77 -7.02
C LEU A 7 2.16 4.35 -6.75
N THR A 8 1.22 3.92 -7.58
CA THR A 8 0.54 2.65 -7.51
C THR A 8 0.23 2.19 -8.93
N ASP A 9 0.05 0.89 -9.10
CA ASP A 9 -0.42 0.36 -10.37
C ASP A 9 -1.92 0.63 -10.53
N LEU A 10 -2.37 0.90 -11.77
CA LEU A 10 -3.79 1.16 -12.06
C LEU A 10 -4.70 0.01 -11.61
N TYR A 11 -4.19 -1.23 -11.62
CA TYR A 11 -4.99 -2.39 -11.18
C TYR A 11 -5.38 -2.30 -9.70
N GLN A 12 -4.57 -1.64 -8.87
CA GLN A 12 -4.91 -1.44 -7.46
C GLN A 12 -6.20 -0.64 -7.36
N LEU A 13 -6.28 0.47 -8.09
CA LEU A 13 -7.46 1.34 -8.10
C LEU A 13 -8.69 0.67 -8.71
N THR A 14 -8.54 -0.16 -9.74
CA THR A 14 -9.66 -0.91 -10.30
C THR A 14 -10.14 -2.03 -9.38
N MET A 15 -9.24 -2.69 -8.63
CA MET A 15 -9.63 -3.64 -7.59
C MET A 15 -10.33 -2.97 -6.42
N LEU A 16 -9.80 -1.83 -5.94
CA LEU A 16 -10.47 -1.00 -4.92
C LEU A 16 -11.91 -0.65 -5.33
N ASN A 17 -12.11 -0.22 -6.58
CA ASN A 17 -13.44 0.04 -7.11
C ASN A 17 -14.31 -1.23 -7.12
N GLY A 18 -13.74 -2.38 -7.48
CA GLY A 18 -14.42 -3.67 -7.38
C GLY A 18 -14.86 -4.01 -5.95
N TYR A 19 -14.01 -3.78 -4.94
CA TYR A 19 -14.33 -3.99 -3.53
C TYR A 19 -15.38 -3.02 -3.02
N TYR A 20 -15.33 -1.77 -3.49
CA TYR A 20 -16.31 -0.74 -3.18
C TYR A 20 -17.70 -1.14 -3.67
N GLU A 21 -17.82 -1.49 -4.96
CA GLU A 21 -19.09 -1.92 -5.58
C GLU A 21 -19.65 -3.22 -4.96
N LYS A 22 -18.78 -4.09 -4.43
CA LYS A 22 -19.18 -5.31 -3.72
C LYS A 22 -19.45 -5.09 -2.23
N ASN A 23 -19.25 -3.88 -1.70
CA ASN A 23 -19.40 -3.54 -0.28
C ASN A 23 -18.52 -4.40 0.65
N ILE A 24 -17.33 -4.80 0.19
CA ILE A 24 -16.34 -5.55 0.99
C ILE A 24 -15.08 -4.74 1.28
N HIS A 25 -15.05 -3.47 0.84
CA HIS A 25 -13.88 -2.60 0.99
C HIS A 25 -13.46 -2.39 2.46
N GLU A 26 -14.42 -2.34 3.39
CA GLU A 26 -14.17 -2.14 4.83
C GLU A 26 -13.77 -3.43 5.58
N ASP A 27 -13.77 -4.59 4.92
CA ASP A 27 -13.41 -5.85 5.59
C ASP A 27 -11.97 -5.79 6.08
N ILE A 28 -11.75 -6.19 7.34
CA ILE A 28 -10.40 -6.23 7.91
C ILE A 28 -9.63 -7.42 7.34
N VAL A 29 -8.47 -7.13 6.76
CA VAL A 29 -7.57 -8.12 6.17
C VAL A 29 -6.18 -8.00 6.76
N ILE A 30 -5.40 -9.08 6.60
CA ILE A 30 -4.02 -9.16 7.05
C ILE A 30 -3.16 -9.59 5.85
N PHE A 31 -2.15 -8.78 5.53
CA PHE A 31 -1.16 -9.07 4.49
C PHE A 31 0.23 -9.13 5.09
N ASP A 32 1.00 -10.15 4.69
CA ASP A 32 2.39 -10.31 5.07
C ASP A 32 3.30 -10.08 3.85
N MET A 33 4.22 -9.12 3.97
CA MET A 33 5.31 -8.95 3.03
C MET A 33 6.50 -9.81 3.46
N PHE A 34 6.96 -10.66 2.55
CA PHE A 34 8.17 -11.47 2.72
C PHE A 34 8.87 -11.68 1.38
N PHE A 35 10.15 -12.00 1.42
CA PHE A 35 10.92 -12.34 0.23
C PHE A 35 11.19 -13.84 0.14
N ARG A 36 11.39 -14.35 -1.07
CA ARG A 36 11.49 -15.81 -1.34
C ARG A 36 12.91 -16.33 -1.44
N LYS A 37 13.89 -15.46 -1.67
CA LYS A 37 15.32 -15.78 -1.81
C LYS A 37 16.15 -14.62 -1.29
N ASN A 38 17.32 -14.89 -0.74
CA ASN A 38 18.25 -13.86 -0.33
C ASN A 38 18.75 -13.06 -1.54
N ALA A 39 19.01 -11.76 -1.31
CA ALA A 39 19.67 -10.92 -2.30
C ALA A 39 21.04 -11.50 -2.67
N CYS A 40 21.42 -11.35 -3.96
CA CYS A 40 22.73 -11.78 -4.48
C CYS A 40 23.12 -13.25 -4.19
N ASN A 41 22.15 -14.15 -3.94
CA ASN A 41 22.40 -15.52 -3.45
C ASN A 41 23.23 -15.58 -2.15
N GLY A 42 23.16 -14.54 -1.32
CA GLY A 42 23.85 -14.45 -0.04
C GLY A 42 23.24 -15.36 1.04
N GLY A 43 23.87 -15.37 2.23
CA GLY A 43 23.40 -16.13 3.39
C GLY A 43 22.20 -15.51 4.11
N TYR A 44 21.99 -14.19 3.96
CA TYR A 44 20.94 -13.42 4.62
C TYR A 44 20.63 -12.12 3.85
N THR A 45 19.55 -11.44 4.22
CA THR A 45 19.19 -10.09 3.75
C THR A 45 19.08 -9.15 4.94
N ILE A 46 19.58 -7.92 4.81
CA ILE A 46 19.37 -6.84 5.79
C ILE A 46 18.17 -6.01 5.31
N ILE A 47 17.20 -5.77 6.19
CA ILE A 47 16.01 -5.00 5.86
C ILE A 47 16.27 -3.50 6.04
N CYS A 48 15.90 -2.71 5.04
CA CYS A 48 15.90 -1.25 5.06
C CYS A 48 14.60 -0.71 4.44
N GLY A 49 14.29 0.57 4.65
CA GLY A 49 13.13 1.21 4.02
C GLY A 49 11.94 1.43 4.96
N ILE A 50 12.06 1.11 6.25
CA ILE A 50 10.94 1.18 7.20
C ILE A 50 10.59 2.64 7.49
N GLU A 51 11.60 3.51 7.63
CA GLU A 51 11.39 4.95 7.85
C GLU A 51 10.64 5.59 6.66
N GLN A 52 11.05 5.26 5.45
CA GLN A 52 10.44 5.78 4.21
C GLN A 52 9.00 5.28 4.05
N LEU A 53 8.70 4.05 4.45
CA LEU A 53 7.35 3.53 4.47
C LEU A 53 6.46 4.32 5.45
N VAL A 54 6.97 4.60 6.66
CA VAL A 54 6.26 5.40 7.65
C VAL A 54 6.00 6.82 7.14
N GLU A 55 6.99 7.46 6.51
CA GLU A 55 6.81 8.77 5.89
C GLU A 55 5.76 8.74 4.78
N TYR A 56 5.77 7.71 3.92
CA TYR A 56 4.78 7.53 2.86
C TYR A 56 3.35 7.43 3.42
N ILE A 57 3.13 6.54 4.39
CA ILE A 57 1.79 6.31 4.99
C ILE A 57 1.26 7.58 5.65
N ASN A 58 2.10 8.32 6.38
CA ASN A 58 1.70 9.56 7.04
C ASN A 58 1.30 10.67 6.07
N ASN A 59 1.77 10.61 4.83
CA ASN A 59 1.49 11.59 3.78
C ASN A 59 0.51 11.09 2.72
N LEU A 60 -0.06 9.89 2.90
CA LEU A 60 -0.94 9.26 1.91
C LEU A 60 -2.32 9.94 1.88
N HIS A 61 -2.60 10.66 0.79
CA HIS A 61 -3.88 11.34 0.55
C HIS A 61 -4.10 11.60 -0.94
N PHE A 62 -5.35 11.50 -1.41
CA PHE A 62 -5.67 11.90 -2.79
C PHE A 62 -5.81 13.42 -2.86
N SER A 63 -5.03 14.05 -3.74
CA SER A 63 -5.18 15.47 -4.04
C SER A 63 -6.32 15.70 -5.04
N ASP A 64 -6.82 16.94 -5.12
CA ASP A 64 -7.85 17.29 -6.11
C ASP A 64 -7.39 17.03 -7.55
N ASP A 65 -6.09 17.16 -7.83
CA ASP A 65 -5.54 16.89 -9.16
C ASP A 65 -5.46 15.38 -9.45
N ASP A 66 -5.17 14.56 -8.44
CA ASP A 66 -5.25 13.09 -8.56
C ASP A 66 -6.69 12.66 -8.90
N LEU A 67 -7.68 13.18 -8.18
CA LEU A 67 -9.09 12.87 -8.41
C LEU A 67 -9.58 13.34 -9.78
N LYS A 68 -9.17 14.54 -10.23
CA LYS A 68 -9.45 15.00 -11.60
C LYS A 68 -8.84 14.08 -12.65
N TYR A 69 -7.60 13.65 -12.45
CA TYR A 69 -6.93 12.72 -13.34
C TYR A 69 -7.70 11.39 -13.40
N LEU A 70 -8.04 10.79 -12.26
CA LEU A 70 -8.81 9.54 -12.21
C LEU A 70 -10.19 9.68 -12.86
N LYS A 71 -10.87 10.82 -12.66
CA LYS A 71 -12.13 11.13 -13.34
C LYS A 71 -11.97 11.18 -14.86
N SER A 72 -10.87 11.76 -15.36
CA SER A 72 -10.60 11.89 -16.80
C SER A 72 -10.44 10.55 -17.51
N LEU A 73 -10.10 9.47 -16.79
CA LEU A 73 -9.98 8.12 -17.35
C LEU A 73 -11.33 7.52 -17.75
N GLY A 74 -12.45 8.02 -17.19
CA GLY A 74 -13.78 7.49 -17.47
C GLY A 74 -14.01 6.06 -16.95
N LEU A 75 -13.16 5.58 -16.03
CA LEU A 75 -13.19 4.21 -15.49
C LEU A 75 -13.92 4.11 -14.15
N PHE A 76 -14.04 5.22 -13.42
CA PHE A 76 -14.48 5.26 -12.02
C PHE A 76 -15.79 6.04 -11.86
N SER A 77 -16.64 5.59 -10.95
CA SER A 77 -17.89 6.30 -10.63
C SER A 77 -17.59 7.53 -9.77
N ASP A 78 -18.41 8.59 -9.89
CA ASP A 78 -18.26 9.78 -9.03
C ASP A 78 -18.34 9.43 -7.54
N LYS A 79 -19.18 8.45 -7.17
CA LYS A 79 -19.28 7.96 -5.78
C LYS A 79 -17.98 7.35 -5.27
N PHE A 80 -17.28 6.59 -6.10
CA PHE A 80 -16.00 6.00 -5.72
C PHE A 80 -14.92 7.08 -5.60
N LEU A 81 -14.90 8.06 -6.50
CA LEU A 81 -13.95 9.18 -6.43
C LEU A 81 -14.20 10.06 -5.20
N ASP A 82 -15.47 10.31 -4.85
CA ASP A 82 -15.84 11.01 -3.61
C ASP A 82 -15.39 10.23 -2.37
N PHE A 83 -15.51 8.90 -2.39
CA PHE A 83 -15.00 8.02 -1.33
C PHE A 83 -13.46 8.12 -1.18
N LEU A 84 -12.71 8.16 -2.29
CA LEU A 84 -11.25 8.31 -2.25
C LEU A 84 -10.79 9.66 -1.69
N LYS A 85 -11.61 10.70 -1.81
CA LYS A 85 -11.26 12.05 -1.33
C LYS A 85 -10.99 12.08 0.18
N ASP A 86 -11.79 11.32 0.95
CA ASP A 86 -11.69 11.25 2.40
C ASP A 86 -10.78 10.10 2.86
N PHE A 87 -9.98 9.54 1.95
CA PHE A 87 -9.05 8.46 2.26
C PHE A 87 -8.10 8.87 3.40
N LYS A 88 -8.02 8.01 4.41
CA LYS A 88 -7.03 8.08 5.47
C LYS A 88 -6.65 6.68 5.90
N PHE A 89 -5.36 6.41 5.99
CA PHE A 89 -4.89 5.15 6.54
C PHE A 89 -5.15 5.09 8.06
N THR A 90 -5.83 4.03 8.50
CA THR A 90 -6.23 3.81 9.90
C THR A 90 -5.84 2.42 10.40
N GLY A 91 -5.17 1.62 9.57
CA GLY A 91 -4.71 0.28 9.93
C GLY A 91 -3.47 0.28 10.82
N ASP A 92 -3.12 -0.93 11.27
CA ASP A 92 -1.90 -1.22 12.01
C ASP A 92 -0.84 -1.79 11.06
N ILE A 93 0.40 -1.32 11.20
CA ILE A 93 1.57 -1.88 10.49
C ILE A 93 2.56 -2.37 11.54
N TYR A 94 2.91 -3.65 11.46
CA TYR A 94 3.94 -4.28 12.27
C TYR A 94 5.14 -4.54 11.36
N ALA A 95 6.34 -4.14 11.76
CA ALA A 95 7.54 -4.34 10.97
C ALA A 95 8.72 -4.71 11.88
N VAL A 96 9.69 -5.43 11.33
CA VAL A 96 10.99 -5.61 11.98
C VAL A 96 11.74 -4.27 12.05
N GLU A 97 12.68 -4.17 12.99
CA GLU A 97 13.55 -2.99 13.07
C GLU A 97 14.43 -2.88 11.82
N GLU A 98 14.65 -1.66 11.34
CA GLU A 98 15.58 -1.41 10.24
C GLU A 98 17.00 -1.85 10.62
N GLY A 99 17.70 -2.50 9.69
CA GLY A 99 18.99 -3.15 9.95
C GLY A 99 18.89 -4.60 10.44
N THR A 100 17.68 -5.13 10.66
CA THR A 100 17.48 -6.54 11.06
C THR A 100 17.90 -7.50 9.95
N ILE A 101 18.60 -8.57 10.34
CA ILE A 101 18.93 -9.71 9.48
C ILE A 101 17.70 -10.62 9.39
N MET A 102 17.21 -10.84 8.17
CA MET A 102 16.04 -11.68 7.89
C MET A 102 16.38 -12.81 6.92
N PHE A 103 15.57 -13.87 6.95
CA PHE A 103 15.66 -15.00 6.04
C PHE A 103 14.41 -15.13 5.15
N PRO A 104 14.49 -15.87 4.04
CA PRO A 104 13.36 -16.00 3.13
C PRO A 104 12.15 -16.68 3.80
N LYS A 105 10.94 -16.24 3.41
CA LYS A 105 9.65 -16.76 3.87
C LYS A 105 9.32 -16.43 5.34
N GLU A 106 9.99 -15.43 5.90
CA GLU A 106 9.65 -14.83 7.19
C GLU A 106 8.95 -13.49 6.93
N PRO A 107 7.86 -13.17 7.66
CA PRO A 107 7.18 -11.89 7.51
C PRO A 107 8.10 -10.76 7.96
N VAL A 108 8.38 -9.82 7.06
CA VAL A 108 9.14 -8.60 7.33
C VAL A 108 8.20 -7.49 7.83
N ILE A 109 7.06 -7.37 7.15
CA ILE A 109 6.01 -6.40 7.45
C ILE A 109 4.66 -7.11 7.42
N THR A 110 3.85 -6.88 8.44
CA THR A 110 2.45 -7.31 8.51
C THR A 110 1.55 -6.08 8.54
N VAL A 111 0.63 -5.98 7.59
CA VAL A 111 -0.38 -4.93 7.49
C VAL A 111 -1.72 -5.50 7.91
N LYS A 112 -2.37 -4.89 8.90
CA LYS A 112 -3.74 -5.19 9.30
C LYS A 112 -4.61 -3.95 9.14
N ALA A 113 -5.45 -3.92 8.13
CA ALA A 113 -6.25 -2.73 7.79
C ALA A 113 -7.55 -3.11 7.07
N PRO A 114 -8.50 -2.16 6.87
CA PRO A 114 -9.55 -2.32 5.89
C PRO A 114 -8.98 -2.65 4.50
N LEU A 115 -9.66 -3.53 3.77
CA LEU A 115 -9.19 -4.09 2.49
C LEU A 115 -8.75 -3.01 1.50
N TYR A 116 -9.51 -1.94 1.33
CA TYR A 116 -9.12 -0.87 0.39
C TYR A 116 -7.83 -0.14 0.79
N GLN A 117 -7.57 -0.01 2.10
CA GLN A 117 -6.37 0.64 2.61
C GLN A 117 -5.15 -0.27 2.43
N ALA A 118 -5.28 -1.55 2.82
CA ALA A 118 -4.21 -2.52 2.68
C ALA A 118 -3.80 -2.72 1.21
N GLN A 119 -4.80 -2.79 0.31
CA GLN A 119 -4.58 -2.96 -1.12
C GLN A 119 -3.85 -1.76 -1.74
N LEU A 120 -4.23 -0.53 -1.36
CA LEU A 120 -3.65 0.68 -1.95
C LEU A 120 -2.15 0.81 -1.67
N ILE A 121 -1.69 0.38 -0.49
CA ILE A 121 -0.30 0.57 -0.07
C ILE A 121 0.65 -0.53 -0.54
N GLU A 122 0.13 -1.61 -1.13
CA GLU A 122 0.93 -2.78 -1.53
C GLU A 122 2.08 -2.42 -2.48
N THR A 123 1.78 -1.73 -3.60
CA THR A 123 2.78 -1.40 -4.61
C THR A 123 3.88 -0.49 -4.05
N ALA A 124 3.50 0.53 -3.28
CA ALA A 124 4.45 1.45 -2.67
C ALA A 124 5.33 0.74 -1.62
N LEU A 125 4.73 -0.09 -0.77
CA LEU A 125 5.44 -0.89 0.23
C LEU A 125 6.47 -1.81 -0.44
N LEU A 126 6.09 -2.52 -1.50
CA LEU A 126 7.01 -3.37 -2.25
C LEU A 126 8.13 -2.55 -2.93
N THR A 127 7.84 -1.34 -3.39
CA THR A 127 8.83 -0.49 -4.06
C THR A 127 9.86 0.09 -3.07
N ILE A 128 9.43 0.39 -1.84
CA ILE A 128 10.28 0.98 -0.81
C ILE A 128 11.22 -0.06 -0.19
N VAL A 129 10.74 -1.29 0.00
CA VAL A 129 11.43 -2.31 0.81
C VAL A 129 12.15 -3.40 -0.02
N ASN A 130 11.80 -3.61 -1.31
CA ASN A 130 12.55 -4.54 -2.18
C ASN A 130 13.83 -3.92 -2.75
#